data_AF-A0ABD2TR28-F1
#
_entry.id   AF-A0ABD2TR28-F1
#
_cell.length_a   1.000
_cell.length_b   1.000
_cell.length_c   1.000
_cell.angle_alpha   90.00
_cell.angle_beta   90.00
_cell.angle_gamma   90.00
#
_symmetry.space_group_name_H-M   'P 1'
#
loop_
_entity.id
_entity.type
_entity.pdbx_description
1 polymer ?
#
loop_
_entity_poly.entity_id
_entity_poly.type
_entity_poly.pdbx_seq_one_letter_code
_entity_poly.pdbx_strand_id
1 'polypeptide(L)'
;MDSKQAPVVECSKYTKRVMLKTLLGLSDGGVGLIGQRVVIGGWVKSSREIRKQPVTPHSVPAQVVSTKDVTCSEVLQSRIPLLRSIMKVFGAGEYRVREKINVVFQPQPSVSILQVSDGSCVPSLQVLVDSALATPCQVMATGTCVLIEGMLQQPSLQGKHVVELQAEKILHLGLVDQSNYLLSKKRLPLESLRDCSHFRPRTTTVASVMRIHNALTWATHGFFQDQGFLHVQVPILTSTDSEGFSEKFVVTTLLNKGKNYDQISSTENAGVSVEAIRASIKEKSKKVEELNRTNSNKEALFAAQQDLKKTQELVSQLESRQKANSGVTIETRKFDFSKDFFVRQTYLTVSGRLHLESQACGLGNVYSFGPRFQAVKSESKKSLAETWMVDVEMAFSELEDAMECANDFLKFVCKRISEGYMEDLQFILKRIDQKVMERLQLTLSSSFERISYAEAIEVLRQVPGKRFQGKIEFGVSLTEEHESYLVDEIYKKPVIIYNHPKGLRPFYVHLNDDGMTVATFDVVLPKVGTVIRGSQSEERFNVLSSRMEVLGLQKQQYEWYLDLRRHGSVKTSGFSLMLEPLVLYATGLNDVKDVVPFPRSFGRANN
;
A
#
# COMPACT_ATOMS: atom_id res chain seq x y z
N MET A 1 -39.92 -10.19 -30.17
CA MET A 1 -40.07 -10.08 -28.71
C MET A 1 -39.21 -11.18 -28.11
N ASP A 2 -37.92 -10.88 -27.90
CA ASP A 2 -37.03 -11.85 -27.26
C ASP A 2 -37.42 -11.95 -25.78
N SER A 3 -37.89 -13.13 -25.38
CA SER A 3 -38.11 -13.47 -23.98
C SER A 3 -36.75 -13.42 -23.27
N LYS A 4 -36.42 -12.29 -22.66
CA LYS A 4 -35.29 -12.20 -21.73
C LYS A 4 -35.53 -13.24 -20.64
N GLN A 5 -34.73 -14.31 -20.66
CA GLN A 5 -34.69 -15.31 -19.60
C GLN A 5 -34.56 -14.59 -18.26
N ALA A 6 -35.40 -14.96 -17.29
CA ALA A 6 -35.31 -14.39 -15.95
C ALA A 6 -33.88 -14.62 -15.41
N PRO A 7 -33.24 -13.61 -14.81
CA PRO A 7 -31.87 -13.73 -14.33
C PRO A 7 -31.80 -14.85 -13.29
N VAL A 8 -30.87 -15.80 -13.45
CA VAL A 8 -30.71 -16.93 -12.53
C VAL A 8 -29.62 -16.60 -11.52
N VAL A 9 -29.86 -16.89 -10.24
CA VAL A 9 -28.83 -16.75 -9.22
C VAL A 9 -27.71 -17.77 -9.45
N GLU A 10 -26.53 -17.27 -9.82
CA GLU A 10 -25.33 -18.10 -9.90
C GLU A 10 -24.61 -18.17 -8.55
N CYS A 11 -24.34 -19.39 -8.10
CA CYS A 11 -23.45 -19.61 -6.98
C CYS A 11 -22.00 -19.28 -7.37
N SER A 12 -21.21 -18.85 -6.40
CA SER A 12 -19.78 -18.67 -6.64
C SER A 12 -19.13 -20.01 -7.03
N LYS A 13 -18.21 -19.98 -8.01
CA LYS A 13 -17.50 -21.18 -8.50
C LYS A 13 -16.89 -22.03 -7.38
N TYR A 14 -16.46 -21.40 -6.28
CA TYR A 14 -15.74 -22.05 -5.19
C TYR A 14 -16.56 -22.19 -3.89
N THR A 15 -17.85 -21.84 -3.91
CA THR A 15 -18.72 -22.03 -2.74
C THR A 15 -20.18 -22.15 -3.15
N LYS A 16 -20.95 -22.99 -2.44
CA LYS A 16 -22.41 -23.10 -2.63
C LYS A 16 -23.18 -21.85 -2.17
N ARG A 17 -22.47 -20.84 -1.67
CA ARG A 17 -23.03 -19.55 -1.30
C ARG A 17 -23.08 -18.63 -2.51
N VAL A 18 -24.10 -17.81 -2.53
CA VAL A 18 -24.20 -16.66 -3.40
C VAL A 18 -23.40 -15.52 -2.77
N MET A 19 -22.54 -14.88 -3.57
CA MET A 19 -21.83 -13.69 -3.12
C MET A 19 -22.76 -12.49 -3.17
N LEU A 20 -22.77 -11.65 -2.14
CA LEU A 20 -23.72 -10.54 -2.08
C LEU A 20 -23.53 -9.54 -3.23
N LYS A 21 -22.30 -9.35 -3.73
CA LYS A 21 -22.03 -8.54 -4.91
C LYS A 21 -22.78 -9.01 -6.16
N THR A 22 -22.99 -10.32 -6.35
CA THR A 22 -23.72 -10.82 -7.54
C THR A 22 -25.24 -10.64 -7.42
N LEU A 23 -25.74 -10.43 -6.21
CA LEU A 23 -27.15 -10.08 -5.95
C LEU A 23 -27.38 -8.57 -6.02
N LEU A 24 -26.58 -7.82 -5.26
CA LEU A 24 -26.80 -6.40 -5.00
C LEU A 24 -26.14 -5.49 -6.05
N GLY A 25 -25.17 -6.01 -6.81
CA GLY A 25 -24.48 -5.28 -7.87
C GLY A 25 -25.17 -5.34 -9.24
N LEU A 26 -26.33 -5.99 -9.35
CA LEU A 26 -27.16 -5.92 -10.55
C LEU A 26 -27.73 -4.51 -10.72
N SER A 27 -28.00 -4.09 -11.96
CA SER A 27 -28.50 -2.74 -12.26
C SER A 27 -29.85 -2.41 -11.61
N ASP A 28 -30.63 -3.44 -11.28
CA ASP A 28 -31.91 -3.34 -10.57
C ASP A 28 -31.78 -3.61 -9.05
N GLY A 29 -30.57 -3.78 -8.52
CA GLY A 29 -30.30 -4.09 -7.12
C GLY A 29 -30.78 -5.46 -6.66
N GLY A 30 -31.04 -6.39 -7.59
CA GLY A 30 -31.49 -7.77 -7.30
C GLY A 30 -32.99 -7.98 -7.36
N VAL A 31 -33.77 -6.99 -7.82
CA VAL A 31 -35.24 -7.08 -7.93
C VAL A 31 -35.68 -8.23 -8.85
N GLY A 32 -34.99 -8.46 -9.96
CA GLY A 32 -35.26 -9.58 -10.88
C GLY A 32 -35.01 -10.97 -10.27
N LEU A 33 -34.43 -11.04 -9.07
CA LEU A 33 -34.16 -12.29 -8.35
C LEU A 33 -35.18 -12.60 -7.26
N ILE A 34 -36.21 -11.75 -7.08
CA ILE A 34 -37.31 -12.00 -6.13
C ILE A 34 -37.98 -13.33 -6.45
N GLY A 35 -38.28 -14.10 -5.39
CA GLY A 35 -38.85 -15.45 -5.50
C GLY A 35 -37.80 -16.55 -5.65
N GLN A 36 -36.51 -16.23 -5.74
CA GLN A 36 -35.45 -17.24 -5.76
C GLN A 36 -34.98 -17.60 -4.35
N ARG A 37 -34.74 -18.90 -4.15
CA ARG A 37 -34.10 -19.42 -2.94
C ARG A 37 -32.59 -19.29 -3.06
N VAL A 38 -31.94 -18.73 -2.06
CA VAL A 38 -30.49 -18.52 -2.05
C VAL A 38 -29.88 -18.94 -0.72
N VAL A 39 -28.61 -19.31 -0.76
CA VAL A 39 -27.78 -19.50 0.43
C VAL A 39 -26.73 -18.39 0.47
N ILE A 40 -26.76 -17.56 1.51
CA ILE A 40 -25.76 -16.50 1.73
C ILE A 40 -24.97 -16.80 2.99
N GLY A 41 -23.81 -16.17 3.16
CA GLY A 41 -23.13 -16.16 4.44
C GLY A 41 -22.24 -14.93 4.61
N GLY A 42 -22.11 -14.45 5.84
CA GLY A 42 -21.38 -13.22 6.13
C GLY A 42 -21.42 -12.86 7.61
N TRP A 43 -21.10 -11.60 7.89
CA TRP A 43 -21.11 -11.03 9.24
C TRP A 43 -22.26 -10.05 9.40
N VAL A 44 -22.89 -10.08 10.57
CA VAL A 44 -23.91 -9.09 10.96
C VAL A 44 -23.23 -7.74 11.22
N LYS A 45 -23.64 -6.72 10.48
CA LYS A 45 -23.11 -5.35 10.54
C LYS A 45 -23.90 -4.47 11.50
N SER A 46 -25.21 -4.69 11.53
CA SER A 46 -26.15 -4.08 12.45
C SER A 46 -27.42 -4.92 12.48
N SER A 47 -28.22 -4.71 13.51
CA SER A 47 -29.47 -5.43 13.68
C SER A 47 -30.49 -4.60 14.45
N ARG A 48 -31.77 -4.95 14.31
CA ARG A 48 -32.86 -4.46 15.16
C ARG A 48 -33.91 -5.55 15.33
N GLU A 49 -34.61 -5.55 16.45
CA GLU A 49 -35.71 -6.47 16.73
C GLU A 49 -37.05 -5.76 16.54
N ILE A 50 -38.01 -6.43 15.92
CA ILE A 50 -39.42 -6.00 15.86
C ILE A 50 -40.26 -7.05 16.58
N ARG A 51 -40.95 -6.65 17.65
CA ARG A 51 -41.89 -7.53 18.35
C ARG A 51 -43.20 -7.61 17.57
N LYS A 52 -43.74 -8.82 17.40
CA LYS A 52 -45.10 -9.00 16.85
C LYS A 52 -46.11 -8.57 17.92
N GLN A 53 -47.20 -7.90 17.51
CA GLN A 53 -48.26 -7.53 18.44
C GLN A 53 -48.83 -8.79 19.12
N PRO A 54 -49.17 -8.74 20.42
CA PRO A 54 -49.72 -9.89 21.11
C PRO A 54 -51.07 -10.27 20.50
N VAL A 55 -51.15 -11.48 19.93
CA VAL A 55 -52.44 -12.10 19.61
C VAL A 55 -53.08 -12.50 20.94
N THR A 56 -54.32 -12.08 21.17
CA THR A 56 -55.12 -12.43 22.35
C THR A 56 -55.15 -13.95 22.54
N PRO A 57 -54.84 -14.47 23.74
CA PRO A 57 -54.73 -15.92 23.93
C PRO A 57 -56.11 -16.57 23.93
N HIS A 58 -56.42 -17.38 22.92
CA HIS A 58 -57.40 -18.45 23.05
C HIS A 58 -56.72 -19.65 23.69
N SER A 59 -57.28 -20.09 24.82
CA SER A 59 -56.84 -21.24 25.60
C SER A 59 -57.01 -22.54 24.81
N VAL A 60 -55.92 -23.26 24.53
CA VAL A 60 -55.95 -24.68 24.11
C VAL A 60 -55.03 -25.46 25.06
N PRO A 61 -55.40 -26.68 25.52
CA PRO A 61 -54.60 -27.42 26.50
C PRO A 61 -53.28 -27.91 25.91
N ALA A 62 -52.25 -27.93 26.76
CA ALA A 62 -50.89 -28.31 26.41
C ALA A 62 -50.79 -29.76 25.88
N GLN A 63 -50.34 -29.91 24.63
CA GLN A 63 -49.73 -31.14 24.16
C GLN A 63 -48.21 -31.07 24.37
N VAL A 64 -47.68 -32.08 25.06
CA VAL A 64 -46.24 -32.29 25.24
C VAL A 64 -45.67 -32.74 23.88
N VAL A 65 -44.98 -31.83 23.19
CA VAL A 65 -44.19 -32.15 21.99
C VAL A 65 -42.74 -32.33 22.42
N SER A 66 -42.19 -33.53 22.27
CA SER A 66 -40.77 -33.79 22.48
C SER A 66 -39.97 -33.14 21.34
N THR A 67 -39.28 -32.05 21.62
CA THR A 67 -38.26 -31.51 20.72
C THR A 67 -37.03 -32.41 20.79
N LYS A 68 -36.78 -33.18 19.74
CA LYS A 68 -35.46 -33.80 19.52
C LYS A 68 -34.49 -32.68 19.16
N ASP A 69 -33.58 -32.36 20.07
CA ASP A 69 -32.38 -31.59 19.76
C ASP A 69 -31.56 -32.36 18.73
N VAL A 70 -31.57 -31.90 17.48
CA VAL A 70 -30.62 -32.38 16.47
C VAL A 70 -29.29 -31.72 16.77
N THR A 71 -28.42 -32.48 17.44
CA THR A 71 -27.05 -32.08 17.79
C THR A 71 -26.20 -31.94 16.52
N CYS A 72 -25.19 -31.07 16.58
CA CYS A 72 -24.26 -30.66 15.51
C CYS A 72 -23.57 -31.75 14.66
N SER A 73 -23.86 -33.04 14.83
CA SER A 73 -23.20 -34.15 14.13
C SER A 73 -23.91 -34.59 12.84
N GLU A 74 -25.23 -34.44 12.70
CA GLU A 74 -25.96 -35.12 11.60
C GLU A 74 -25.98 -34.36 10.27
N VAL A 75 -25.85 -33.03 10.27
CA VAL A 75 -25.73 -32.25 9.01
C VAL A 75 -24.30 -32.32 8.45
N LEU A 76 -23.29 -32.45 9.33
CA LEU A 76 -21.88 -32.49 8.94
C LEU A 76 -21.44 -33.82 8.34
N GLN A 77 -22.15 -34.92 8.61
CA GLN A 77 -21.79 -36.24 8.07
C GLN A 77 -22.21 -36.46 6.61
N SER A 78 -23.17 -35.70 6.07
CA SER A 78 -23.73 -36.02 4.75
C SER A 78 -23.02 -35.40 3.55
N ARG A 79 -22.24 -34.30 3.69
CA ARG A 79 -21.79 -33.53 2.48
C ARG A 79 -20.42 -32.84 2.50
N ILE A 80 -19.56 -32.99 3.52
CA ILE A 80 -18.21 -32.36 3.52
C ILE A 80 -17.13 -33.29 4.15
N PRO A 81 -16.27 -33.96 3.34
CA PRO A 81 -15.27 -34.92 3.83
C PRO A 81 -14.14 -34.30 4.70
N LEU A 82 -13.86 -33.00 4.56
CA LEU A 82 -12.65 -32.38 5.09
C LEU A 82 -12.68 -32.10 6.61
N LEU A 83 -13.86 -32.13 7.24
CA LEU A 83 -14.00 -31.85 8.68
C LEU A 83 -13.70 -33.05 9.58
N ARG A 84 -13.44 -34.23 9.00
CA ARG A 84 -13.11 -35.46 9.74
C ARG A 84 -11.75 -35.40 10.46
N SER A 85 -10.83 -34.56 9.99
CA SER A 85 -9.43 -34.56 10.46
C SER A 85 -9.15 -33.60 11.62
N ILE A 86 -10.00 -32.60 11.88
CA ILE A 86 -9.71 -31.54 12.87
C ILE A 86 -10.19 -31.91 14.28
N MET A 87 -11.20 -32.78 14.43
CA MET A 87 -11.71 -33.16 15.76
C MET A 87 -10.96 -34.32 16.45
N LYS A 88 -9.94 -34.93 15.81
CA LYS A 88 -9.16 -36.00 16.46
C LYS A 88 -7.93 -35.51 17.25
N VAL A 89 -7.65 -34.21 17.28
CA VAL A 89 -6.41 -33.66 17.88
C VAL A 89 -6.63 -32.87 19.17
N PHE A 90 -7.86 -32.49 19.52
CA PHE A 90 -8.14 -31.80 20.79
C PHE A 90 -9.17 -32.58 21.61
N GLY A 91 -8.66 -33.26 22.64
CA GLY A 91 -9.43 -34.10 23.56
C GLY A 91 -10.52 -33.33 24.30
N ALA A 92 -11.69 -33.97 24.41
CA ALA A 92 -12.82 -33.48 25.18
C ALA A 92 -12.55 -33.61 26.69
N GLY A 93 -12.54 -32.48 27.39
CA GLY A 93 -12.69 -32.43 28.83
C GLY A 93 -14.16 -32.17 29.18
N GLU A 94 -14.77 -33.04 29.99
CA GLU A 94 -16.12 -32.87 30.50
C GLU A 94 -16.19 -31.69 31.49
N TYR A 95 -16.94 -30.65 31.14
CA TYR A 95 -17.36 -29.61 32.09
C TYR A 95 -18.80 -29.88 32.55
N ARG A 96 -18.99 -30.24 33.83
CA ARG A 96 -20.29 -30.26 34.49
C ARG A 96 -20.73 -28.84 34.86
N VAL A 97 -21.77 -28.33 34.22
CA VAL A 97 -22.45 -27.09 34.60
C VAL A 97 -23.57 -27.41 35.59
N ARG A 98 -23.59 -26.70 36.72
CA ARG A 98 -24.63 -26.75 37.76
C ARG A 98 -25.84 -25.92 37.28
N GLU A 99 -26.98 -26.55 37.02
CA GLU A 99 -28.21 -25.85 36.61
C GLU A 99 -28.80 -25.03 37.76
N LYS A 100 -28.97 -23.73 37.54
CA LYS A 100 -29.93 -22.90 38.28
C LYS A 100 -31.22 -22.87 37.46
N ILE A 101 -32.33 -23.23 38.11
CA ILE A 101 -33.67 -23.13 37.56
C ILE A 101 -33.96 -21.65 37.29
N ASN A 102 -33.95 -21.23 36.02
CA ASN A 102 -34.46 -19.95 35.59
C ASN A 102 -35.91 -20.12 35.13
N VAL A 103 -36.77 -19.22 35.58
CA VAL A 103 -38.13 -19.07 35.07
C VAL A 103 -38.07 -18.90 33.55
N VAL A 104 -38.70 -19.83 32.81
CA VAL A 104 -38.79 -19.76 31.35
C VAL A 104 -39.79 -18.67 31.00
N PHE A 105 -39.32 -17.44 30.79
CA PHE A 105 -40.07 -16.46 30.02
C PHE A 105 -40.22 -17.03 28.62
N GLN A 106 -41.44 -17.36 28.19
CA GLN A 106 -41.68 -17.59 26.76
C GLN A 106 -41.37 -16.27 26.02
N PRO A 107 -40.36 -16.23 25.15
CA PRO A 107 -40.05 -15.03 24.39
C PRO A 107 -41.27 -14.66 23.55
N GLN A 108 -41.70 -13.39 23.61
CA GLN A 108 -42.74 -12.92 22.69
C GLN A 108 -42.25 -13.11 21.24
N PRO A 109 -43.11 -13.59 20.32
CA PRO A 109 -42.72 -13.75 18.93
C PRO A 109 -42.17 -12.45 18.35
N SER A 110 -40.97 -12.51 17.78
CA SER A 110 -40.29 -11.34 17.22
C SER A 110 -39.57 -11.68 15.92
N VAL A 111 -39.23 -10.63 15.18
CA VAL A 111 -38.43 -10.73 13.96
C VAL A 111 -37.15 -9.94 14.16
N SER A 112 -36.01 -10.62 14.02
CA SER A 112 -34.70 -9.99 13.98
C SER A 112 -34.41 -9.54 12.54
N ILE A 113 -34.22 -8.24 12.35
CA ILE A 113 -33.78 -7.66 11.07
C ILE A 113 -32.27 -7.50 11.13
N LEU A 114 -31.55 -8.24 10.30
CA LEU A 114 -30.09 -8.23 10.22
C LEU A 114 -29.63 -7.52 8.95
N GLN A 115 -28.56 -6.74 9.06
CA GLN A 115 -27.79 -6.25 7.92
C GLN A 115 -26.57 -7.13 7.77
N VAL A 116 -26.54 -8.00 6.75
CA VAL A 116 -25.47 -8.97 6.55
C VAL A 116 -24.55 -8.51 5.42
N SER A 117 -23.24 -8.57 5.67
CA SER A 117 -22.22 -8.30 4.67
C SER A 117 -21.23 -9.45 4.60
N ASP A 118 -20.82 -9.82 3.39
CA ASP A 118 -19.74 -10.79 3.13
C ASP A 118 -18.43 -10.12 2.68
N GLY A 119 -18.40 -8.77 2.67
CA GLY A 119 -17.25 -7.97 2.23
C GLY A 119 -17.10 -7.83 0.71
N SER A 120 -17.93 -8.48 -0.11
CA SER A 120 -17.79 -8.46 -1.57
C SER A 120 -18.19 -7.13 -2.22
N CYS A 121 -19.08 -6.35 -1.59
CA CYS A 121 -19.56 -5.04 -2.04
C CYS A 121 -19.79 -4.08 -0.86
N VAL A 122 -20.14 -2.83 -1.14
CA VAL A 122 -20.51 -1.84 -0.09
C VAL A 122 -21.87 -2.15 0.54
N PRO A 123 -22.94 -2.43 -0.25
CA PRO A 123 -24.26 -2.68 0.32
C PRO A 123 -24.27 -3.95 1.18
N SER A 124 -25.13 -3.95 2.19
CA SER A 124 -25.45 -5.13 3.00
C SER A 124 -26.84 -5.62 2.62
N LEU A 125 -27.03 -6.94 2.69
CA LEU A 125 -28.33 -7.55 2.45
C LEU A 125 -29.15 -7.52 3.74
N GLN A 126 -30.39 -7.05 3.65
CA GLN A 126 -31.35 -7.14 4.74
C GLN A 126 -31.86 -8.58 4.84
N VAL A 127 -31.79 -9.16 6.04
CA VAL A 127 -32.28 -10.52 6.33
C VAL A 127 -33.29 -10.47 7.47
N LEU A 128 -34.43 -11.10 7.29
CA LEU A 128 -35.45 -11.28 8.31
C LEU A 128 -35.31 -12.68 8.93
N VAL A 129 -35.15 -12.74 10.25
CA VAL A 129 -35.04 -13.99 11.01
C VAL A 129 -36.14 -14.05 12.05
N ASP A 130 -37.06 -15.00 11.92
CA ASP A 130 -38.09 -15.23 12.93
C ASP A 130 -37.49 -15.79 14.22
N SER A 131 -37.97 -15.35 15.38
CA SER A 131 -37.57 -15.86 16.69
C SER A 131 -37.74 -17.39 16.84
N ALA A 132 -38.63 -18.00 16.05
CA ALA A 132 -38.80 -19.45 15.98
C ALA A 132 -37.64 -20.17 15.28
N LEU A 133 -36.89 -19.49 14.41
CA LEU A 133 -35.70 -20.04 13.74
C LEU A 133 -34.43 -19.83 14.57
N ALA A 134 -34.25 -18.63 15.12
CA ALA A 134 -33.13 -18.32 16.00
C ALA A 134 -33.50 -17.15 16.91
N THR A 135 -33.05 -17.22 18.18
CA THR A 135 -33.34 -16.17 19.15
C THR A 135 -32.54 -14.90 18.83
N PRO A 136 -33.11 -13.70 19.10
CA PRO A 136 -32.40 -12.41 18.93
C PRO A 136 -30.98 -12.41 19.53
N CYS A 137 -30.82 -12.95 20.74
CA CYS A 137 -29.54 -13.03 21.44
C CYS A 137 -28.46 -13.81 20.68
N GLN A 138 -28.84 -14.79 19.86
CA GLN A 138 -27.90 -15.61 19.09
C GLN A 138 -27.39 -14.90 17.83
N VAL A 139 -28.21 -14.05 17.20
CA VAL A 139 -27.95 -13.58 15.83
C VAL A 139 -27.71 -12.08 15.71
N MET A 140 -28.14 -11.28 16.69
CA MET A 140 -28.11 -9.81 16.56
C MET A 140 -26.76 -9.17 16.91
N ALA A 141 -25.81 -9.90 17.50
CA ALA A 141 -24.54 -9.30 17.86
C ALA A 141 -23.74 -8.87 16.61
N THR A 142 -23.26 -7.61 16.60
CA THR A 142 -22.38 -7.12 15.53
C THR A 142 -21.13 -8.01 15.43
N GLY A 143 -20.83 -8.47 14.22
CA GLY A 143 -19.73 -9.39 13.93
C GLY A 143 -20.14 -10.86 13.92
N THR A 144 -21.35 -11.22 14.39
CA THR A 144 -21.84 -12.59 14.36
C THR A 144 -21.78 -13.16 12.96
N CYS A 145 -21.20 -14.35 12.83
CA CYS A 145 -21.07 -15.04 11.54
C CYS A 145 -22.24 -15.98 11.33
N VAL A 146 -22.93 -15.80 10.20
CA VAL A 146 -24.16 -16.54 9.86
C VAL A 146 -24.06 -17.14 8.46
N LEU A 147 -24.70 -18.30 8.29
CA LEU A 147 -25.01 -18.91 7.00
C LEU A 147 -26.53 -19.06 6.94
N ILE A 148 -27.17 -18.48 5.92
CA ILE A 148 -28.63 -18.37 5.85
C ILE A 148 -29.10 -18.92 4.51
N GLU A 149 -30.06 -19.83 4.54
CA GLU A 149 -30.86 -20.25 3.39
C GLU A 149 -32.23 -19.56 3.51
N GLY A 150 -32.71 -18.96 2.44
CA GLY A 150 -33.99 -18.27 2.45
C GLY A 150 -34.47 -17.83 1.07
N MET A 151 -35.62 -17.17 1.05
CA MET A 151 -36.28 -16.68 -0.16
C MET A 151 -36.07 -15.18 -0.31
N LEU A 152 -35.63 -14.73 -1.48
CA LEU A 152 -35.57 -13.31 -1.81
C LEU A 152 -36.98 -12.76 -2.02
N GLN A 153 -37.27 -11.62 -1.41
CA GLN A 153 -38.60 -11.00 -1.40
C GLN A 153 -38.51 -9.48 -1.57
N GLN A 154 -39.65 -8.89 -1.95
CA GLN A 154 -39.81 -7.45 -1.91
C GLN A 154 -39.79 -6.97 -0.44
N PRO A 155 -39.10 -5.88 -0.11
CA PRO A 155 -39.02 -5.38 1.26
C PRO A 155 -40.39 -5.11 1.88
N SER A 156 -40.64 -5.72 3.03
CA SER A 156 -41.85 -5.57 3.85
C SER A 156 -42.03 -4.16 4.43
N LEU A 157 -40.96 -3.36 4.51
CA LEU A 157 -40.96 -1.98 4.99
C LEU A 157 -40.42 -1.04 3.91
N GLN A 158 -41.09 0.10 3.69
CA GLN A 158 -40.54 1.16 2.84
C GLN A 158 -39.20 1.63 3.42
N GLY A 159 -38.16 1.65 2.60
CA GLY A 159 -36.79 1.92 3.03
C GLY A 159 -35.80 2.00 1.89
N LYS A 160 -34.51 1.96 2.22
CA LYS A 160 -33.40 2.06 1.25
C LYS A 160 -33.10 0.74 0.51
N HIS A 161 -33.56 -0.38 1.02
CA HIS A 161 -33.34 -1.70 0.40
C HIS A 161 -34.42 -1.94 -0.65
N VAL A 162 -34.05 -2.58 -1.75
CA VAL A 162 -34.96 -2.97 -2.84
C VAL A 162 -35.25 -4.47 -2.86
N VAL A 163 -34.46 -5.26 -2.11
CA VAL A 163 -34.66 -6.69 -1.90
C VAL A 163 -34.33 -7.05 -0.45
N GLU A 164 -35.01 -8.05 0.10
CA GLU A 164 -34.69 -8.65 1.41
C GLU A 164 -34.71 -10.18 1.33
N LEU A 165 -34.03 -10.83 2.28
CA LEU A 165 -34.03 -12.29 2.40
C LEU A 165 -34.87 -12.71 3.61
N GLN A 166 -35.97 -13.42 3.36
CA GLN A 166 -36.72 -14.10 4.41
C GLN A 166 -36.01 -15.42 4.73
N ALA A 167 -35.43 -15.53 5.93
CA ALA A 167 -34.72 -16.73 6.34
C ALA A 167 -35.69 -17.91 6.50
N GLU A 168 -35.30 -19.06 5.96
CA GLU A 168 -35.96 -20.36 6.16
C GLU A 168 -35.09 -21.29 7.01
N LYS A 169 -33.75 -21.19 6.87
CA LYS A 169 -32.78 -21.86 7.74
C LYS A 169 -31.64 -20.91 8.06
N ILE A 170 -31.13 -21.01 9.29
CA ILE A 170 -29.97 -20.25 9.73
C ILE A 170 -29.03 -21.14 10.50
N LEU A 171 -27.76 -21.09 10.16
CA LEU A 171 -26.67 -21.71 10.91
C LEU A 171 -25.81 -20.59 11.50
N HIS A 172 -25.70 -20.63 12.82
CA HIS A 172 -24.87 -19.72 13.59
C HIS A 172 -23.45 -20.30 13.70
N LEU A 173 -22.48 -19.71 13.00
CA LEU A 173 -21.14 -20.28 12.82
C LEU A 173 -20.13 -19.86 13.90
N GLY A 174 -20.28 -18.66 14.47
CA GLY A 174 -19.32 -18.14 15.45
C GLY A 174 -19.90 -17.03 16.31
N LEU A 175 -19.90 -17.23 17.62
CA LEU A 175 -20.35 -16.26 18.61
C LEU A 175 -19.37 -15.08 18.68
N VAL A 176 -19.92 -13.90 18.99
CA VAL A 176 -19.13 -12.71 19.28
C VAL A 176 -19.37 -12.29 20.72
N ASP A 177 -18.28 -12.28 21.50
CA ASP A 177 -18.28 -11.58 22.78
C ASP A 177 -18.25 -10.07 22.53
N GLN A 178 -19.40 -9.42 22.67
CA GLN A 178 -19.55 -7.99 22.41
C GLN A 178 -18.67 -7.12 23.31
N SER A 179 -18.31 -7.61 24.51
CA SER A 179 -17.49 -6.87 25.47
C SER A 179 -16.04 -6.75 25.00
N ASN A 180 -15.53 -7.80 24.34
CA ASN A 180 -14.15 -7.89 23.87
C ASN A 180 -13.99 -7.59 22.36
N TYR A 181 -15.08 -7.67 21.59
CA TYR A 181 -15.03 -7.39 20.16
C TYR A 181 -14.97 -5.88 19.88
N LEU A 182 -13.79 -5.38 19.53
CA LEU A 182 -13.55 -3.93 19.34
C LEU A 182 -14.52 -3.27 18.35
N LEU A 183 -14.92 -3.98 17.29
CA LEU A 183 -15.85 -3.45 16.27
C LEU A 183 -17.32 -3.43 16.73
N SER A 184 -17.64 -3.86 17.96
CA SER A 184 -18.97 -3.69 18.56
C SER A 184 -19.30 -2.22 18.84
N LYS A 185 -18.26 -1.38 19.01
CA LYS A 185 -18.39 0.07 19.23
C LYS A 185 -18.89 0.76 17.96
N LYS A 186 -19.89 1.66 18.11
CA LYS A 186 -20.63 2.26 16.97
C LYS A 186 -19.75 3.03 15.96
N ARG A 187 -18.62 3.61 16.38
CA ARG A 187 -17.63 4.26 15.50
C ARG A 187 -16.24 4.22 16.11
N LEU A 188 -15.26 3.76 15.34
CA LEU A 188 -13.85 3.82 15.68
C LEU A 188 -13.12 4.71 14.65
N PRO A 189 -12.21 5.59 15.08
CA PRO A 189 -11.37 6.33 14.15
C PRO A 189 -10.40 5.36 13.44
N LEU A 190 -9.95 5.73 12.23
CA LEU A 190 -9.05 4.90 11.43
C LEU A 190 -7.75 4.58 12.16
N GLU A 191 -7.22 5.52 12.94
CA GLU A 191 -6.02 5.34 13.74
C GLU A 191 -6.17 4.19 14.75
N SER A 192 -7.26 4.15 15.52
CA SER A 192 -7.53 3.05 16.47
C SER A 192 -7.79 1.71 15.77
N LEU A 193 -8.23 1.72 14.51
CA LEU A 193 -8.39 0.49 13.73
C LEU A 193 -7.05 -0.15 13.35
N ARG A 194 -5.93 0.60 13.38
CA ARG A 194 -4.59 0.07 13.07
C ARG A 194 -4.14 -0.96 14.11
N ASP A 195 -4.51 -0.75 15.38
CA ASP A 195 -4.23 -1.67 16.50
C ASP A 195 -5.04 -2.98 16.41
N CYS A 196 -6.03 -3.04 15.51
CA CYS A 196 -6.80 -4.26 15.22
C CYS A 196 -6.84 -4.53 13.71
N SER A 197 -5.68 -4.39 13.06
CA SER A 197 -5.53 -4.56 11.61
C SER A 197 -6.10 -5.87 11.05
N HIS A 198 -6.10 -6.94 11.86
CA HIS A 198 -6.67 -8.24 11.50
C HIS A 198 -8.21 -8.25 11.41
N PHE A 199 -8.91 -7.32 12.07
CA PHE A 199 -10.38 -7.19 12.02
C PHE A 199 -10.87 -5.99 11.23
N ARG A 200 -10.08 -4.91 11.10
CA ARG A 200 -10.54 -3.67 10.47
C ARG A 200 -11.11 -3.81 9.04
N PRO A 201 -10.73 -4.80 8.18
CA PRO A 201 -11.40 -4.99 6.89
C PRO A 201 -12.90 -5.35 7.00
N ARG A 202 -13.39 -5.71 8.18
CA ARG A 202 -14.83 -5.88 8.43
C ARG A 202 -15.58 -4.56 8.56
N THR A 203 -14.88 -3.43 8.68
CA THR A 203 -15.49 -2.09 8.59
C THR A 203 -15.71 -1.71 7.13
N THR A 204 -16.77 -0.95 6.84
CA THR A 204 -17.11 -0.62 5.45
C THR A 204 -16.03 0.24 4.80
N THR A 205 -15.47 1.21 5.54
CA THR A 205 -14.39 2.08 5.05
C THR A 205 -13.17 1.28 4.63
N VAL A 206 -12.64 0.43 5.50
CA VAL A 206 -11.42 -0.33 5.16
C VAL A 206 -11.72 -1.35 4.06
N ALA A 207 -12.87 -2.03 4.09
CA ALA A 207 -13.27 -2.93 3.00
C ALA A 207 -13.29 -2.22 1.63
N SER A 208 -13.87 -1.01 1.57
CA SER A 208 -13.88 -0.20 0.34
C SER A 208 -12.48 0.17 -0.12
N VAL A 209 -11.61 0.60 0.79
CA VAL A 209 -10.22 0.92 0.47
C VAL A 209 -9.47 -0.30 -0.05
N MET A 210 -9.64 -1.48 0.56
CA MET A 210 -8.99 -2.71 0.09
C MET A 210 -9.53 -3.16 -1.29
N ARG A 211 -10.82 -2.97 -1.58
CA ARG A 211 -11.38 -3.24 -2.92
C ARG A 211 -10.84 -2.28 -3.97
N ILE A 212 -10.72 -0.98 -3.66
CA ILE A 212 -10.08 0.02 -4.52
C ILE A 212 -8.59 -0.31 -4.73
N HIS A 213 -7.88 -0.70 -3.67
CA HIS A 213 -6.48 -1.12 -3.75
C HIS A 213 -6.31 -2.33 -4.69
N ASN A 214 -7.15 -3.36 -4.54
CA ASN A 214 -7.18 -4.51 -5.45
C ASN A 214 -7.47 -4.08 -6.89
N ALA A 215 -8.42 -3.18 -7.08
CA ALA A 215 -8.79 -2.66 -8.39
C ALA A 215 -7.63 -1.93 -9.08
N LEU A 216 -6.92 -1.08 -8.34
CA LEU A 216 -5.73 -0.38 -8.83
C LEU A 216 -4.61 -1.37 -9.18
N THR A 217 -4.38 -2.37 -8.32
CA THR A 217 -3.41 -3.44 -8.57
C THR A 217 -3.73 -4.19 -9.88
N TRP A 218 -4.99 -4.55 -10.08
CA TRP A 218 -5.47 -5.21 -11.29
C TRP A 218 -5.35 -4.30 -12.52
N ALA A 219 -5.77 -3.04 -12.42
CA ALA A 219 -5.66 -2.06 -13.49
C ALA A 219 -4.20 -1.82 -13.89
N THR A 220 -3.28 -1.79 -12.93
CA THR A 220 -1.85 -1.67 -13.22
C THR A 220 -1.35 -2.82 -14.09
N HIS A 221 -1.64 -4.06 -13.71
CA HIS A 221 -1.28 -5.21 -14.52
C HIS A 221 -1.93 -5.15 -15.91
N GLY A 222 -3.23 -4.82 -15.96
CA GLY A 222 -3.96 -4.68 -17.22
C GLY A 222 -3.34 -3.64 -18.15
N PHE A 223 -2.99 -2.44 -17.66
CA PHE A 223 -2.37 -1.39 -18.47
C PHE A 223 -1.09 -1.89 -19.16
N PHE A 224 -0.14 -2.38 -18.37
CA PHE A 224 1.16 -2.75 -18.90
C PHE A 224 1.07 -3.95 -19.85
N GLN A 225 0.26 -4.96 -19.53
CA GLN A 225 0.08 -6.12 -20.40
C GLN A 225 -0.68 -5.78 -21.69
N ASP A 226 -1.72 -4.92 -21.61
CA ASP A 226 -2.44 -4.44 -22.80
C ASP A 226 -1.53 -3.64 -23.75
N GLN A 227 -0.48 -3.00 -23.21
CA GLN A 227 0.56 -2.27 -23.97
C GLN A 227 1.79 -3.14 -24.34
N GLY A 228 1.74 -4.45 -24.11
CA GLY A 228 2.79 -5.39 -24.51
C GLY A 228 4.02 -5.44 -23.59
N PHE A 229 3.97 -4.83 -22.40
CA PHE A 229 5.05 -4.94 -21.43
C PHE A 229 5.05 -6.32 -20.78
N LEU A 230 6.24 -6.85 -20.50
CA LEU A 230 6.41 -8.12 -19.81
C LEU A 230 6.62 -7.93 -18.30
N HIS A 231 5.89 -8.71 -17.51
CA HIS A 231 6.07 -8.72 -16.06
C HIS A 231 7.31 -9.51 -15.67
N VAL A 232 8.23 -8.86 -14.96
CA VAL A 232 9.50 -9.43 -14.51
C VAL A 232 9.55 -9.38 -12.98
N GLN A 233 9.89 -10.52 -12.37
CA GLN A 233 10.19 -10.58 -10.95
C GLN A 233 11.67 -10.22 -10.72
N VAL A 234 11.92 -9.13 -9.98
CA VAL A 234 13.27 -8.68 -9.64
C VAL A 234 13.67 -9.11 -8.22
N PRO A 235 14.97 -9.27 -7.93
CA PRO A 235 15.44 -9.66 -6.60
C PRO A 235 15.04 -8.67 -5.50
N ILE A 236 14.61 -9.19 -4.35
CA ILE A 236 14.37 -8.39 -3.13
C ILE A 236 15.64 -8.25 -2.28
N LEU A 237 16.46 -9.29 -2.24
CA LEU A 237 17.76 -9.29 -1.58
C LEU A 237 18.80 -8.75 -2.57
N THR A 238 19.59 -7.77 -2.15
CA THR A 238 20.62 -7.16 -3.00
C THR A 238 21.86 -6.76 -2.22
N SER A 239 23.02 -6.76 -2.88
CA SER A 239 24.25 -6.13 -2.37
C SER A 239 24.51 -4.75 -2.98
N THR A 240 23.71 -4.32 -3.96
CA THR A 240 23.89 -3.05 -4.66
C THR A 240 23.05 -1.94 -4.03
N ASP A 241 23.58 -0.73 -4.02
CA ASP A 241 22.84 0.47 -3.67
C ASP A 241 22.43 1.21 -4.93
N SER A 242 21.17 1.09 -5.34
CA SER A 242 20.70 1.78 -6.54
C SER A 242 20.62 3.29 -6.33
N GLU A 243 20.18 3.74 -5.16
CA GLU A 243 19.89 5.17 -4.92
C GLU A 243 21.07 5.94 -4.34
N GLY A 244 22.05 5.26 -3.72
CA GLY A 244 23.30 5.84 -3.22
C GLY A 244 23.18 6.70 -1.96
N PHE A 245 21.95 7.06 -1.56
CA PHE A 245 21.67 7.94 -0.42
C PHE A 245 20.58 7.41 0.53
N SER A 246 20.00 6.24 0.25
CA SER A 246 18.89 5.68 1.04
C SER A 246 19.36 4.88 2.26
N GLU A 247 18.66 5.04 3.39
CA GLU A 247 18.82 4.13 4.54
C GLU A 247 18.19 2.76 4.21
N LYS A 248 18.97 1.68 4.37
CA LYS A 248 18.60 0.32 3.96
C LYS A 248 18.50 -0.62 5.16
N PHE A 249 17.60 -1.60 5.09
CA PHE A 249 17.58 -2.72 6.02
C PHE A 249 18.68 -3.71 5.65
N VAL A 250 19.59 -4.00 6.58
CA VAL A 250 20.59 -5.06 6.44
C VAL A 250 19.94 -6.40 6.73
N VAL A 251 20.16 -7.39 5.86
CA VAL A 251 19.71 -8.77 6.03
C VAL A 251 20.92 -9.63 6.37
N THR A 252 20.87 -10.32 7.51
CA THR A 252 22.00 -11.11 8.01
C THR A 252 21.56 -12.36 8.77
N THR A 253 22.36 -13.41 8.68
CA THR A 253 22.22 -14.65 9.47
C THR A 253 23.20 -14.71 10.65
N LEU A 254 24.04 -13.70 10.83
CA LEU A 254 25.13 -13.69 11.81
C LEU A 254 24.66 -13.53 13.25
N LEU A 255 23.50 -12.90 13.48
CA LEU A 255 23.00 -12.57 14.82
C LEU A 255 22.79 -13.80 15.73
N ASN A 256 22.43 -14.95 15.15
CA ASN A 256 22.17 -16.19 15.91
C ASN A 256 23.41 -17.08 16.09
N LYS A 257 24.54 -16.75 15.44
CA LYS A 257 25.78 -17.55 15.51
C LYS A 257 26.71 -17.14 16.65
N GLY A 258 26.32 -16.15 17.45
CA GLY A 258 27.14 -15.51 18.50
C GLY A 258 27.26 -16.25 19.84
N LYS A 259 27.00 -17.56 19.94
CA LYS A 259 27.27 -18.32 21.17
C LYS A 259 28.67 -18.98 21.21
N ASN A 260 29.40 -19.05 20.10
CA ASN A 260 30.72 -19.73 20.03
C ASN A 260 31.76 -18.93 19.22
N TYR A 261 32.01 -17.67 19.55
CA TYR A 261 33.20 -16.98 19.04
C TYR A 261 33.92 -16.29 20.19
N ASP A 262 34.80 -17.05 20.82
CA ASP A 262 35.87 -16.52 21.65
C ASP A 262 36.86 -15.74 20.78
N GLN A 263 37.28 -14.61 21.37
CA GLN A 263 38.51 -13.86 21.18
C GLN A 263 39.40 -14.24 19.99
N ILE A 264 39.43 -13.39 18.96
CA ILE A 264 40.62 -13.26 18.11
C ILE A 264 40.99 -11.79 17.96
N SER A 265 42.27 -11.57 18.18
CA SER A 265 43.05 -10.34 18.27
C SER A 265 42.89 -9.37 17.11
N SER A 266 42.95 -8.09 17.47
CA SER A 266 43.13 -6.92 16.61
C SER A 266 44.18 -7.13 15.53
N THR A 267 43.77 -6.98 14.27
CA THR A 267 44.65 -6.53 13.18
C THR A 267 43.96 -5.37 12.50
N GLU A 268 44.67 -4.24 12.46
CA GLU A 268 44.21 -2.96 11.96
C GLU A 268 44.04 -2.93 10.42
N ASN A 269 43.20 -1.98 9.99
CA ASN A 269 42.93 -1.43 8.65
C ASN A 269 41.57 -1.81 8.02
N ALA A 270 40.80 -0.89 7.42
CA ALA A 270 40.91 0.56 7.29
C ALA A 270 39.48 1.14 7.30
N GLY A 271 39.22 2.06 8.23
CA GLY A 271 38.08 2.98 8.19
C GLY A 271 38.66 4.39 8.14
N VAL A 272 38.12 5.27 7.30
CA VAL A 272 38.60 6.65 7.16
C VAL A 272 38.50 7.36 8.52
N SER A 273 39.64 7.72 9.12
CA SER A 273 39.67 8.39 10.42
C SER A 273 39.28 9.86 10.27
N VAL A 274 38.66 10.43 11.31
CA VAL A 274 38.28 11.86 11.35
C VAL A 274 39.53 12.74 11.19
N GLU A 275 40.69 12.29 11.66
CA GLU A 275 41.98 12.94 11.43
C GLU A 275 42.38 12.97 9.95
N ALA A 276 42.11 11.91 9.18
CA ALA A 276 42.38 11.87 7.74
C ALA A 276 41.49 12.85 6.95
N ILE A 277 40.23 13.02 7.34
CA ILE A 277 39.32 13.98 6.70
C ILE A 277 39.70 15.41 7.08
N ARG A 278 40.12 15.66 8.34
CA ARG A 278 40.65 16.98 8.75
C ARG A 278 41.95 17.34 8.00
N ALA A 279 42.81 16.35 7.73
CA ALA A 279 43.99 16.56 6.88
C ALA A 279 43.60 16.92 5.43
N SER A 280 42.58 16.26 4.87
CA SER A 280 42.04 16.58 3.54
C SER A 280 41.42 17.99 3.46
N ILE A 281 40.71 18.45 4.51
CA ILE A 281 40.22 19.83 4.60
C ILE A 281 41.39 20.83 4.53
N LYS A 282 42.49 20.57 5.23
CA LYS A 282 43.67 21.45 5.23
C LYS A 282 44.31 21.53 3.84
N GLU A 283 44.36 20.42 3.12
CA GLU A 283 44.88 20.36 1.75
C GLU A 283 43.96 21.09 0.75
N LYS A 284 42.65 20.84 0.83
CA LYS A 284 41.65 21.50 -0.02
C LYS A 284 41.56 23.01 0.22
N SER A 285 41.69 23.46 1.47
CA SER A 285 41.78 24.90 1.79
C SER A 285 43.01 25.56 1.15
N LYS A 286 44.18 24.92 1.21
CA LYS A 286 45.39 25.43 0.54
C LYS A 286 45.20 25.54 -0.98
N LYS A 287 44.52 24.57 -1.59
CA LYS A 287 44.22 24.58 -3.03
C LYS A 287 43.28 25.72 -3.42
N VAL A 288 42.28 26.04 -2.59
CA VAL A 288 41.41 27.21 -2.78
C VAL A 288 42.20 28.52 -2.64
N GLU A 289 43.11 28.62 -1.68
CA GLU A 289 43.97 29.80 -1.51
C GLU A 289 44.94 30.01 -2.69
N GLU A 290 45.51 28.93 -3.22
CA GLU A 290 46.41 28.97 -4.38
C GLU A 290 45.67 29.38 -5.67
N LEU A 291 44.47 28.84 -5.89
CA LEU A 291 43.63 29.21 -7.04
C LEU A 291 43.16 30.67 -6.98
N ASN A 292 42.95 31.22 -5.76
CA ASN A 292 42.67 32.64 -5.56
C ASN A 292 43.87 33.55 -5.87
N ARG A 293 45.10 33.10 -5.56
CA ARG A 293 46.33 33.89 -5.80
C ARG A 293 46.78 33.89 -7.26
N THR A 294 46.43 32.86 -8.02
CA THR A 294 46.90 32.65 -9.40
C THR A 294 45.99 33.24 -10.47
N ASN A 295 44.89 33.92 -10.11
CA ASN A 295 43.85 34.37 -11.07
C ASN A 295 43.37 33.23 -12.00
N SER A 296 43.27 32.01 -11.45
CA SER A 296 42.80 30.82 -12.18
C SER A 296 41.35 30.97 -12.65
N ASN A 297 40.94 30.20 -13.69
CA ASN A 297 39.57 30.25 -14.23
C ASN A 297 38.52 30.12 -13.12
N LYS A 298 37.50 30.99 -13.16
CA LYS A 298 36.40 31.08 -12.17
C LYS A 298 35.72 29.73 -11.90
N GLU A 299 35.64 28.87 -12.92
CA GLU A 299 35.03 27.55 -12.82
C GLU A 299 35.85 26.59 -11.94
N ALA A 300 37.18 26.59 -12.06
CA ALA A 300 38.07 25.77 -11.24
C ALA A 300 38.08 26.23 -9.77
N LEU A 301 38.01 27.54 -9.54
CA LEU A 301 37.88 28.10 -8.20
C LEU A 301 36.54 27.71 -7.55
N PHE A 302 35.44 27.80 -8.30
CA PHE A 302 34.11 27.41 -7.83
C PHE A 302 34.04 25.91 -7.47
N ALA A 303 34.60 25.04 -8.32
CA ALA A 303 34.67 23.60 -8.05
C ALA A 303 35.48 23.28 -6.77
N ALA A 304 36.63 23.93 -6.58
CA ALA A 304 37.46 23.75 -5.40
C ALA A 304 36.77 24.26 -4.11
N GLN A 305 36.05 25.38 -4.18
CA GLN A 305 35.25 25.90 -3.07
C GLN A 305 34.09 24.97 -2.70
N GLN A 306 33.41 24.40 -3.70
CA GLN A 306 32.31 23.46 -3.48
C GLN A 306 32.81 22.15 -2.85
N ASP A 307 33.96 21.64 -3.29
CA ASP A 307 34.59 20.43 -2.75
C ASP A 307 35.05 20.63 -1.29
N LEU A 308 35.65 21.79 -0.97
CA LEU A 308 35.98 22.16 0.41
C LEU A 308 34.73 22.20 1.30
N LYS A 309 33.66 22.85 0.81
CA LYS A 309 32.38 22.96 1.55
C LYS A 309 31.76 21.59 1.84
N LYS A 310 31.72 20.69 0.85
CA LYS A 310 31.21 19.32 1.03
C LYS A 310 32.05 18.53 2.04
N THR A 311 33.36 18.70 2.02
CA THR A 311 34.27 18.01 2.95
C THR A 311 34.08 18.52 4.39
N GLN A 312 33.82 19.83 4.57
CA GLN A 312 33.49 20.43 5.86
C GLN A 312 32.12 19.98 6.39
N GLU A 313 31.10 19.92 5.54
CA GLU A 313 29.77 19.41 5.88
C GLU A 313 29.84 17.93 6.30
N LEU A 314 30.64 17.11 5.61
CA LEU A 314 30.85 15.70 5.96
C LEU A 314 31.46 15.53 7.35
N VAL A 315 32.47 16.34 7.72
CA VAL A 315 33.05 16.30 9.07
C VAL A 315 32.05 16.75 10.12
N SER A 316 31.29 17.81 9.86
CA SER A 316 30.25 18.28 10.79
C SER A 316 29.16 17.21 11.02
N GLN A 317 28.76 16.49 9.97
CA GLN A 317 27.83 15.35 10.07
C GLN A 317 28.41 14.16 10.86
N LEU A 318 29.71 13.87 10.68
CA LEU A 318 30.38 12.81 11.45
C LEU A 318 30.58 13.17 12.93
N GLU A 319 30.93 14.42 13.23
CA GLU A 319 31.11 14.91 14.60
C GLU A 319 29.77 15.01 15.36
N SER A 320 28.70 15.44 14.68
CA SER A 320 27.35 15.43 15.24
C SER A 320 26.82 14.01 15.47
N ARG A 321 27.16 13.04 14.61
CA ARG A 321 26.90 11.61 14.85
C ARG A 321 27.68 11.06 16.04
N GLN A 322 28.93 11.47 16.24
CA GLN A 322 29.71 11.08 17.43
C GLN A 322 29.13 11.67 18.72
N LYS A 323 28.66 12.94 18.70
CA LYS A 323 27.99 13.57 19.84
C LYS A 323 26.60 12.99 20.13
N ALA A 324 25.86 12.53 19.11
CA ALA A 324 24.58 11.83 19.31
C ALA A 324 24.76 10.42 19.90
N ASN A 325 25.94 9.82 19.75
CA ASN A 325 26.29 8.48 20.26
C ASN A 325 26.96 8.49 21.64
N SER A 326 27.16 9.64 22.30
CA SER A 326 27.86 9.72 23.59
C SER A 326 27.05 9.23 24.81
N GLY A 327 25.95 8.50 24.60
CA GLY A 327 25.09 7.95 25.64
C GLY A 327 24.97 6.42 25.66
N VAL A 328 25.54 5.70 24.68
CA VAL A 328 25.53 4.22 24.68
C VAL A 328 26.87 3.74 24.11
N THR A 329 27.70 3.15 24.95
CA THR A 329 28.88 2.40 24.52
C THR A 329 28.40 1.11 23.85
N ILE A 330 27.98 1.19 22.59
CA ILE A 330 27.82 0.02 21.74
C ILE A 330 29.24 -0.36 21.32
N GLU A 331 29.77 -1.46 21.86
CA GLU A 331 30.88 -2.15 21.19
C GLU A 331 30.48 -2.33 19.73
N THR A 332 31.12 -1.60 18.81
CA THR A 332 30.95 -1.82 17.38
C THR A 332 31.51 -3.20 17.05
N ARG A 333 30.70 -4.24 17.27
CA ARG A 333 30.92 -5.59 16.73
C ARG A 333 30.94 -5.44 15.22
N LYS A 334 32.14 -5.31 14.67
CA LYS A 334 32.36 -5.32 13.22
C LYS A 334 32.03 -6.74 12.75
N PHE A 335 30.83 -6.91 12.21
CA PHE A 335 30.42 -8.19 11.65
C PHE A 335 31.31 -8.51 10.43
N ASP A 336 31.92 -9.70 10.45
CA ASP A 336 32.61 -10.24 9.28
C ASP A 336 31.56 -10.84 8.32
N PHE A 337 31.12 -10.04 7.35
CA PHE A 337 30.12 -10.46 6.37
C PHE A 337 30.61 -11.56 5.42
N SER A 338 31.91 -11.89 5.39
CA SER A 338 32.39 -13.06 4.65
C SER A 338 31.85 -14.38 5.23
N LYS A 339 31.40 -14.37 6.49
CA LYS A 339 30.76 -15.52 7.17
C LYS A 339 29.24 -15.52 7.10
N ASP A 340 28.65 -14.50 6.47
CA ASP A 340 27.20 -14.41 6.30
C ASP A 340 26.73 -15.29 5.13
N PHE A 341 25.41 -15.42 4.96
CA PHE A 341 24.79 -16.32 3.99
C PHE A 341 25.27 -16.09 2.54
N PHE A 342 25.41 -14.82 2.14
CA PHE A 342 25.85 -14.44 0.78
C PHE A 342 27.34 -14.07 0.71
N VAL A 343 28.11 -14.29 1.78
CA VAL A 343 29.56 -13.96 1.84
C VAL A 343 29.84 -12.46 1.59
N ARG A 344 28.82 -11.61 1.74
CA ARG A 344 28.88 -10.16 1.61
C ARG A 344 27.70 -9.51 2.33
N GLN A 345 27.83 -8.21 2.60
CA GLN A 345 26.72 -7.45 3.15
C GLN A 345 25.55 -7.41 2.16
N THR A 346 24.37 -7.74 2.65
CA THR A 346 23.14 -7.86 1.85
C THR A 346 22.04 -7.01 2.49
N TYR A 347 21.16 -6.45 1.65
CA TYR A 347 20.11 -5.53 2.03
C TYR A 347 18.76 -5.96 1.43
N LEU A 348 17.68 -5.45 2.00
CA LEU A 348 16.40 -5.38 1.30
C LEU A 348 16.44 -4.23 0.29
N THR A 349 15.98 -4.48 -0.93
CA THR A 349 16.07 -3.52 -2.02
C THR A 349 15.13 -2.32 -1.84
N VAL A 350 15.63 -1.14 -2.20
CA VAL A 350 14.87 0.12 -2.29
C VAL A 350 14.25 0.31 -3.67
N SER A 351 14.80 -0.32 -4.71
CA SER A 351 14.33 -0.23 -6.11
C SER A 351 14.77 -1.44 -6.92
N GLY A 352 13.92 -1.89 -7.84
CA GLY A 352 14.23 -2.97 -8.78
C GLY A 352 14.87 -2.50 -10.09
N ARG A 353 14.96 -1.17 -10.32
CA ARG A 353 15.18 -0.61 -11.66
C ARG A 353 16.48 -1.06 -12.34
N LEU A 354 17.61 -1.15 -11.63
CA LEU A 354 18.86 -1.61 -12.24
C LEU A 354 18.75 -3.03 -12.82
N HIS A 355 18.05 -3.94 -12.12
CA HIS A 355 17.82 -5.30 -12.61
C HIS A 355 16.80 -5.31 -13.75
N LEU A 356 15.78 -4.46 -13.65
CA LEU A 356 14.74 -4.33 -14.67
C LEU A 356 15.32 -3.79 -15.99
N GLU A 357 16.29 -2.89 -15.92
CA GLU A 357 17.01 -2.38 -17.09
C GLU A 357 17.78 -3.46 -17.85
N SER A 358 18.44 -4.37 -17.13
CA SER A 358 19.06 -5.54 -17.76
C SER A 358 18.03 -6.38 -18.54
N GLN A 359 16.80 -6.46 -18.06
CA GLN A 359 15.72 -7.20 -18.73
C GLN A 359 15.15 -6.41 -19.91
N ALA A 360 14.99 -5.09 -19.79
CA ALA A 360 14.57 -4.22 -20.87
C ALA A 360 15.50 -4.34 -22.09
N CYS A 361 16.82 -4.40 -21.87
CA CYS A 361 17.79 -4.58 -22.95
C CYS A 361 17.58 -5.87 -23.79
N GLY A 362 16.94 -6.91 -23.23
CA GLY A 362 16.64 -8.15 -23.94
C GLY A 362 15.18 -8.33 -24.36
N LEU A 363 14.25 -7.67 -23.66
CA LEU A 363 12.81 -7.89 -23.77
C LEU A 363 12.03 -6.67 -24.27
N GLY A 364 12.69 -5.53 -24.48
CA GLY A 364 12.06 -4.28 -24.87
C GLY A 364 11.43 -3.57 -23.67
N ASN A 365 10.13 -3.80 -23.46
CA ASN A 365 9.33 -3.11 -22.45
C ASN A 365 9.00 -4.06 -21.30
N VAL A 366 9.39 -3.71 -20.08
CA VAL A 366 9.23 -4.57 -18.90
C VAL A 366 8.73 -3.78 -17.71
N TYR A 367 8.04 -4.47 -16.80
CA TYR A 367 7.67 -3.91 -15.51
C TYR A 367 7.80 -4.94 -14.41
N SER A 368 8.07 -4.49 -13.18
CA SER A 368 8.07 -5.29 -11.95
C SER A 368 7.04 -4.72 -11.00
N PHE A 369 6.31 -5.59 -10.29
CA PHE A 369 5.43 -5.17 -9.21
C PHE A 369 5.75 -5.97 -7.95
N GLY A 370 6.25 -5.30 -6.91
CA GLY A 370 6.59 -5.97 -5.66
C GLY A 370 6.99 -5.03 -4.51
N PRO A 371 7.35 -5.61 -3.35
CA PRO A 371 7.67 -4.85 -2.16
C PRO A 371 9.05 -4.17 -2.26
N ARG A 372 9.17 -3.02 -1.61
CA ARG A 372 10.38 -2.19 -1.50
C ARG A 372 10.51 -1.65 -0.08
N PHE A 373 11.75 -1.52 0.37
CA PHE A 373 12.04 -1.32 1.79
C PHE A 373 12.95 -0.14 2.01
N GLN A 374 12.57 0.77 2.91
CA GLN A 374 13.38 1.92 3.29
C GLN A 374 13.46 2.01 4.81
N ALA A 375 14.67 2.08 5.36
CA ALA A 375 14.89 2.09 6.80
C ALA A 375 14.82 3.50 7.41
N VAL A 376 13.98 4.37 6.85
CA VAL A 376 13.88 5.77 7.26
C VAL A 376 13.10 5.90 8.57
N LYS A 377 13.71 6.58 9.55
CA LYS A 377 13.05 6.96 10.81
C LYS A 377 12.14 8.16 10.60
N SER A 378 10.96 7.94 10.01
CA SER A 378 9.97 8.98 9.72
C SER A 378 8.63 8.72 10.40
N GLU A 379 8.03 9.78 10.93
CA GLU A 379 6.65 9.80 11.40
C GLU A 379 5.66 10.30 10.33
N SER A 380 6.14 10.58 9.11
CA SER A 380 5.31 11.09 8.02
C SER A 380 4.11 10.18 7.73
N LYS A 381 2.97 10.81 7.45
CA LYS A 381 1.74 10.14 7.00
C LYS A 381 1.85 9.63 5.56
N LYS A 382 2.93 9.96 4.85
CA LYS A 382 3.16 9.54 3.45
C LYS A 382 4.27 8.49 3.31
N SER A 383 4.84 8.01 4.42
CA SER A 383 5.97 7.08 4.40
C SER A 383 5.65 5.78 5.14
N LEU A 384 6.11 4.66 4.57
CA LEU A 384 6.16 3.34 5.20
C LEU A 384 7.57 2.77 5.05
N ALA A 385 7.94 1.87 5.96
CA ALA A 385 9.19 1.13 5.87
C ALA A 385 9.13 0.01 4.82
N GLU A 386 7.91 -0.48 4.52
CA GLU A 386 7.60 -1.47 3.49
C GLU A 386 6.49 -0.89 2.61
N THR A 387 6.75 -0.80 1.31
CA THR A 387 5.84 -0.21 0.30
C THR A 387 5.74 -1.12 -0.91
N TRP A 388 4.64 -1.04 -1.64
CA TRP A 388 4.51 -1.72 -2.93
C TRP A 388 4.81 -0.73 -4.06
N MET A 389 5.80 -1.06 -4.89
CA MET A 389 6.15 -0.25 -6.06
C MET A 389 5.96 -1.02 -7.37
N VAL A 390 5.62 -0.25 -8.39
CA VAL A 390 5.62 -0.68 -9.79
C VAL A 390 6.81 0.00 -10.46
N ASP A 391 7.83 -0.77 -10.78
CA ASP A 391 8.99 -0.30 -11.53
C ASP A 391 8.78 -0.63 -13.00
N VAL A 392 9.02 0.32 -13.89
CA VAL A 392 8.83 0.22 -15.33
C VAL A 392 10.13 0.60 -16.02
N GLU A 393 10.52 -0.15 -17.05
CA GLU A 393 11.69 0.17 -17.87
C GLU A 393 11.42 -0.18 -19.33
N MET A 394 11.82 0.71 -20.22
CA MET A 394 11.59 0.61 -21.66
C MET A 394 12.93 0.78 -22.38
N ALA A 395 13.23 -0.13 -23.31
CA ALA A 395 14.37 0.04 -24.21
C ALA A 395 14.00 0.92 -25.41
N PHE A 396 15.00 1.58 -25.98
CA PHE A 396 14.84 2.52 -27.10
C PHE A 396 13.94 3.72 -26.78
N SER A 397 13.89 4.12 -25.52
CA SER A 397 13.05 5.22 -25.04
C SER A 397 13.87 6.33 -24.40
N GLU A 398 13.39 7.57 -24.53
CA GLU A 398 13.95 8.77 -23.90
C GLU A 398 13.06 9.24 -22.74
N LEU A 399 13.48 10.30 -22.05
CA LEU A 399 12.76 10.83 -20.88
C LEU A 399 11.30 11.15 -21.21
N GLU A 400 11.04 11.72 -22.39
CA GLU A 400 9.72 12.12 -22.86
C GLU A 400 8.77 10.93 -23.01
N ASP A 401 9.25 9.82 -23.56
CA ASP A 401 8.45 8.59 -23.68
C ASP A 401 8.03 8.04 -22.32
N ALA A 402 8.93 8.10 -21.32
CA ALA A 402 8.63 7.69 -19.96
C ALA A 402 7.63 8.65 -19.26
N MET A 403 7.69 9.95 -19.53
CA MET A 403 6.71 10.91 -19.05
C MET A 403 5.32 10.66 -19.65
N GLU A 404 5.24 10.36 -20.95
CA GLU A 404 3.95 10.07 -21.61
C GLU A 404 3.38 8.73 -21.15
N CYS A 405 4.21 7.69 -21.02
CA CYS A 405 3.79 6.40 -20.46
C CYS A 405 3.23 6.57 -19.02
N ALA A 406 3.88 7.38 -18.18
CA ALA A 406 3.40 7.70 -16.84
C ALA A 406 2.06 8.48 -16.85
N ASN A 407 1.89 9.44 -17.77
CA ASN A 407 0.63 10.17 -17.99
C ASN A 407 -0.50 9.20 -18.36
N ASP A 408 -0.30 8.37 -19.37
CA ASP A 408 -1.30 7.44 -19.89
C ASP A 408 -1.66 6.37 -18.88
N PHE A 409 -0.66 5.85 -18.15
CA PHE A 409 -0.88 4.95 -17.03
C PHE A 409 -1.83 5.55 -15.99
N LEU A 410 -1.56 6.78 -15.53
CA LEU A 410 -2.37 7.44 -14.51
C LEU A 410 -3.80 7.71 -14.98
N LYS A 411 -3.97 8.16 -16.23
CA LYS A 411 -5.29 8.32 -16.85
C LYS A 411 -6.02 6.98 -16.93
N PHE A 412 -5.33 5.92 -17.36
CA PHE A 412 -5.91 4.59 -17.49
C PHE A 412 -6.43 4.07 -16.14
N VAL A 413 -5.63 4.11 -15.08
CA VAL A 413 -6.05 3.60 -13.77
C VAL A 413 -7.19 4.44 -13.17
N CYS A 414 -7.16 5.77 -13.34
CA CYS A 414 -8.27 6.64 -12.93
C CYS A 414 -9.56 6.31 -13.68
N LYS A 415 -9.48 6.02 -14.99
CA LYS A 415 -10.63 5.63 -15.81
C LYS A 415 -11.20 4.30 -15.34
N ARG A 416 -10.35 3.28 -15.18
CA ARG A 416 -10.76 1.93 -14.75
C ARG A 416 -11.43 1.94 -13.38
N ILE A 417 -10.94 2.76 -12.44
CA ILE A 417 -11.57 2.91 -11.12
C ILE A 417 -12.92 3.61 -11.21
N SER A 418 -13.01 4.71 -11.96
CA SER A 418 -14.25 5.46 -12.17
C SER A 418 -15.35 4.63 -12.84
N GLU A 419 -15.00 3.75 -13.78
CA GLU A 419 -15.97 2.91 -14.50
C GLU A 419 -16.32 1.61 -13.74
N GLY A 420 -15.34 0.96 -13.11
CA GLY A 420 -15.50 -0.39 -12.54
C GLY A 420 -15.91 -0.45 -11.06
N TYR A 421 -15.75 0.63 -10.30
CA TYR A 421 -15.85 0.62 -8.83
C TYR A 421 -16.73 1.76 -8.28
N MET A 422 -17.74 2.16 -9.04
CA MET A 422 -18.64 3.27 -8.71
C MET A 422 -19.30 3.15 -7.33
N GLU A 423 -19.70 1.94 -6.89
CA GLU A 423 -20.29 1.74 -5.56
C GLU A 423 -19.33 2.13 -4.43
N ASP A 424 -18.07 1.71 -4.53
CA ASP A 424 -17.02 2.05 -3.57
C ASP A 424 -16.74 3.55 -3.61
N LEU A 425 -16.59 4.13 -4.80
CA LEU A 425 -16.37 5.57 -4.96
C LEU A 425 -17.53 6.41 -4.42
N GLN A 426 -18.78 5.98 -4.62
CA GLN A 426 -19.95 6.66 -4.04
C GLN A 426 -19.94 6.60 -2.50
N PHE A 427 -19.47 5.50 -1.91
CA PHE A 427 -19.26 5.42 -0.47
C PHE A 427 -18.18 6.40 -0.01
N ILE A 428 -17.03 6.43 -0.69
CA ILE A 428 -15.93 7.37 -0.42
C ILE A 428 -16.42 8.82 -0.53
N LEU A 429 -17.14 9.16 -1.60
CA LEU A 429 -17.72 10.47 -1.86
C LEU A 429 -18.59 10.96 -0.69
N LYS A 430 -19.42 10.06 -0.15
CA LYS A 430 -20.36 10.37 0.94
C LYS A 430 -19.72 10.40 2.33
N ARG A 431 -18.60 9.69 2.55
CA ARG A 431 -18.09 9.39 3.89
C ARG A 431 -16.67 9.87 4.17
N ILE A 432 -15.86 10.12 3.15
CA ILE A 432 -14.44 10.43 3.28
C ILE A 432 -14.10 11.72 2.56
N ASP A 433 -14.38 11.80 1.25
CA ASP A 433 -13.93 12.90 0.42
C ASP A 433 -14.95 13.25 -0.67
N GLN A 434 -15.65 14.36 -0.46
CA GLN A 434 -16.69 14.87 -1.37
C GLN A 434 -16.14 15.31 -2.73
N LYS A 435 -14.82 15.45 -2.88
CA LYS A 435 -14.16 15.85 -4.13
C LYS A 435 -13.49 14.69 -4.87
N VAL A 436 -13.63 13.45 -4.40
CA VAL A 436 -12.92 12.30 -5.00
C VAL A 436 -13.26 12.12 -6.49
N MET A 437 -14.54 12.23 -6.86
CA MET A 437 -14.98 12.04 -8.24
C MET A 437 -14.50 13.18 -9.15
N GLU A 438 -14.59 14.42 -8.66
CA GLU A 438 -14.08 15.62 -9.36
C GLU A 438 -12.58 15.49 -9.61
N ARG A 439 -11.82 15.08 -8.58
CA ARG A 439 -10.37 14.91 -8.67
C ARG A 439 -9.97 13.82 -9.67
N LEU A 440 -10.63 12.66 -9.65
CA LEU A 440 -10.38 11.60 -10.62
C LEU A 440 -10.73 12.06 -12.04
N GLN A 441 -11.85 12.76 -12.22
CA GLN A 441 -12.27 13.30 -13.51
C GLN A 441 -11.30 14.37 -14.03
N LEU A 442 -10.78 15.23 -13.15
CA LEU A 442 -9.79 16.26 -13.50
C LEU A 442 -8.53 15.64 -14.11
N THR A 443 -8.03 14.54 -13.54
CA THR A 443 -6.86 13.82 -14.10
C THR A 443 -7.17 13.20 -15.46
N LEU A 444 -8.40 12.76 -15.70
CA LEU A 444 -8.82 12.22 -16.99
C LEU A 444 -8.93 13.28 -18.08
N SER A 445 -9.43 14.47 -17.74
CA SER A 445 -9.68 15.54 -18.71
C SER A 445 -8.50 16.49 -18.92
N SER A 446 -7.55 16.55 -17.99
CA SER A 446 -6.45 17.52 -18.04
C SER A 446 -5.23 17.00 -18.78
N SER A 447 -4.56 17.87 -19.52
CA SER A 447 -3.14 17.69 -19.81
C SER A 447 -2.33 17.99 -18.55
N PHE A 448 -1.34 17.15 -18.25
CA PHE A 448 -0.47 17.40 -17.11
C PHE A 448 0.41 18.60 -17.44
N GLU A 449 0.56 19.52 -16.49
CA GLU A 449 1.51 20.61 -16.66
C GLU A 449 2.93 20.06 -16.67
N ARG A 450 3.80 20.55 -17.54
CA ARG A 450 5.20 20.09 -17.62
C ARG A 450 6.11 21.27 -17.38
N ILE A 451 6.85 21.24 -16.29
CA ILE A 451 7.79 22.29 -15.91
C ILE A 451 9.14 21.69 -15.56
N SER A 452 10.21 22.36 -15.94
CA SER A 452 11.54 22.04 -15.45
C SER A 452 11.64 22.37 -13.96
N TYR A 453 12.60 21.75 -13.27
CA TYR A 453 12.94 22.10 -11.89
C TYR A 453 13.31 23.59 -11.76
N ALA A 454 14.00 24.15 -12.76
CA ALA A 454 14.39 25.57 -12.76
C ALA A 454 13.15 26.48 -12.79
N GLU A 455 12.18 26.17 -13.66
CA GLU A 455 10.90 26.89 -13.72
C GLU A 455 10.09 26.72 -12.43
N ALA A 456 10.08 25.52 -11.82
CA ALA A 456 9.42 25.30 -10.54
C ALA A 456 9.99 26.22 -9.44
N ILE A 457 11.32 26.36 -9.36
CA ILE A 457 12.01 27.28 -8.43
C ILE A 457 11.63 28.74 -8.71
N GLU A 458 11.59 29.14 -9.99
CA GLU A 458 11.23 30.49 -10.38
C GLU A 458 9.78 30.83 -10.00
N VAL A 459 8.84 29.96 -10.36
CA VAL A 459 7.41 30.11 -10.06
C VAL A 459 7.18 30.23 -8.55
N LEU A 460 7.83 29.38 -7.74
CA LEU A 460 7.71 29.43 -6.28
C LEU A 460 8.28 30.72 -5.67
N ARG A 461 9.36 31.28 -6.23
CA ARG A 461 9.95 32.56 -5.78
C ARG A 461 9.07 33.76 -6.07
N GLN A 462 8.26 33.68 -7.13
CA GLN A 462 7.39 34.78 -7.56
C GLN A 462 6.08 34.84 -6.77
N VAL A 463 5.80 33.88 -5.88
CA VAL A 463 4.56 33.86 -5.08
C VAL A 463 4.56 35.01 -4.06
N PRO A 464 3.67 36.00 -4.21
CA PRO A 464 3.68 37.19 -3.35
C PRO A 464 3.23 36.84 -1.93
N GLY A 465 4.01 37.29 -0.93
CA GLY A 465 3.65 37.18 0.49
C GLY A 465 3.75 35.77 1.10
N LYS A 466 4.03 34.73 0.30
CA LYS A 466 4.20 33.35 0.80
C LYS A 466 5.65 33.13 1.25
N ARG A 467 5.83 32.71 2.51
CA ARG A 467 7.11 32.22 3.02
C ARG A 467 7.03 30.70 3.12
N PHE A 468 7.86 30.01 2.35
CA PHE A 468 7.96 28.56 2.37
C PHE A 468 8.95 28.08 3.43
N GLN A 469 8.74 26.85 3.92
CA GLN A 469 9.72 26.17 4.74
C GLN A 469 10.85 25.60 3.88
N GLY A 470 12.07 26.03 4.16
CA GLY A 470 13.25 25.63 3.39
C GLY A 470 13.65 26.66 2.33
N LYS A 471 14.80 26.41 1.70
CA LYS A 471 15.34 27.31 0.68
C LYS A 471 14.77 26.94 -0.69
N ILE A 472 14.37 27.96 -1.45
CA ILE A 472 13.97 27.84 -2.85
C ILE A 472 15.17 28.28 -3.69
N GLU A 473 16.13 27.39 -3.89
CA GLU A 473 17.41 27.65 -4.56
C GLU A 473 17.82 26.46 -5.44
N PHE A 474 18.48 26.74 -6.57
CA PHE A 474 18.97 25.68 -7.46
C PHE A 474 19.95 24.76 -6.71
N GLY A 475 19.73 23.45 -6.83
CA GLY A 475 20.53 22.44 -6.13
C GLY A 475 19.99 22.04 -4.76
N VAL A 476 18.87 22.63 -4.32
CA VAL A 476 18.15 22.21 -3.11
C VAL A 476 16.88 21.44 -3.52
N SER A 477 16.62 20.30 -2.87
CA SER A 477 15.41 19.51 -3.15
C SER A 477 14.14 20.33 -2.90
N LEU A 478 13.14 20.16 -3.75
CA LEU A 478 11.80 20.63 -3.44
C LEU A 478 11.28 19.87 -2.21
N THR A 479 10.59 20.57 -1.32
CA THR A 479 9.94 19.99 -0.15
C THR A 479 8.52 19.59 -0.52
N GLU A 480 7.88 18.78 0.32
CA GLU A 480 6.46 18.45 0.16
C GLU A 480 5.56 19.69 0.14
N GLU A 481 5.92 20.76 0.88
CA GLU A 481 5.20 22.04 0.84
C GLU A 481 5.34 22.70 -0.54
N HIS A 482 6.56 22.73 -1.10
CA HIS A 482 6.80 23.29 -2.43
C HIS A 482 6.00 22.54 -3.50
N GLU A 483 6.10 21.21 -3.53
CA GLU A 483 5.39 20.35 -4.47
C GLU A 483 3.86 20.52 -4.35
N SER A 484 3.33 20.48 -3.12
CA SER A 484 1.89 20.62 -2.89
C SER A 484 1.39 22.00 -3.32
N TYR A 485 2.16 23.07 -3.09
CA TYR A 485 1.75 24.42 -3.49
C TYR A 485 1.67 24.57 -5.02
N LEU A 486 2.62 23.98 -5.77
CA LEU A 486 2.58 23.98 -7.23
C LEU A 486 1.28 23.35 -7.74
N VAL A 487 0.90 22.17 -7.21
CA VAL A 487 -0.23 21.40 -7.74
C VAL A 487 -1.58 21.84 -7.19
N ASP A 488 -1.65 22.31 -5.94
CA ASP A 488 -2.91 22.64 -5.28
C ASP A 488 -3.30 24.12 -5.43
N GLU A 489 -2.33 25.04 -5.47
CA GLU A 489 -2.59 26.49 -5.47
C GLU A 489 -2.32 27.14 -6.83
N ILE A 490 -1.22 26.77 -7.50
CA ILE A 490 -0.78 27.41 -8.75
C ILE A 490 -1.46 26.77 -9.96
N TYR A 491 -1.14 25.51 -10.25
CA TYR A 491 -1.59 24.85 -11.48
C TYR A 491 -2.97 24.21 -11.33
N LYS A 492 -3.33 23.75 -10.13
CA LYS A 492 -4.62 23.10 -9.82
C LYS A 492 -4.91 21.87 -10.70
N LYS A 493 -3.85 21.18 -11.11
CA LYS A 493 -3.87 19.97 -11.96
C LYS A 493 -2.57 19.18 -11.73
N PRO A 494 -2.48 17.92 -12.20
CA PRO A 494 -1.22 17.17 -12.14
C PRO A 494 -0.06 17.92 -12.81
N VAL A 495 1.12 17.85 -12.21
CA VAL A 495 2.34 18.50 -12.69
C VAL A 495 3.46 17.46 -12.81
N ILE A 496 4.17 17.49 -13.94
CA ILE A 496 5.41 16.76 -14.17
C ILE A 496 6.56 17.75 -14.02
N ILE A 497 7.40 17.54 -13.02
CA ILE A 497 8.59 18.35 -12.77
C ILE A 497 9.80 17.59 -13.33
N TYR A 498 10.56 18.15 -14.27
CA TYR A 498 11.65 17.46 -14.95
C TYR A 498 13.01 18.17 -14.90
N ASN A 499 14.09 17.47 -15.28
CA ASN A 499 15.47 17.99 -15.32
C ASN A 499 15.98 18.53 -13.97
N HIS A 500 16.08 17.65 -12.97
CA HIS A 500 16.56 18.00 -11.64
C HIS A 500 18.09 18.19 -11.58
N PRO A 501 18.61 18.92 -10.58
CA PRO A 501 20.04 19.05 -10.36
C PRO A 501 20.73 17.70 -10.16
N LYS A 502 21.87 17.48 -10.83
CA LYS A 502 22.61 16.20 -10.80
C LYS A 502 22.98 15.70 -9.41
N GLY A 503 23.19 16.61 -8.46
CA GLY A 503 23.60 16.29 -7.09
C GLY A 503 22.48 15.72 -6.20
N LEU A 504 21.22 15.79 -6.66
CA LEU A 504 20.05 15.32 -5.90
C LEU A 504 19.54 13.96 -6.38
N ARG A 505 20.17 13.36 -7.40
CA ARG A 505 19.64 12.21 -8.12
C ARG A 505 20.68 11.10 -8.26
N PRO A 506 20.25 9.85 -8.44
CA PRO A 506 21.15 8.70 -8.51
C PRO A 506 22.21 8.79 -9.61
N PHE A 507 23.29 8.02 -9.43
CA PHE A 507 24.45 8.00 -10.32
C PHE A 507 24.14 7.50 -11.72
N TYR A 508 23.13 6.62 -11.84
CA TYR A 508 22.77 5.93 -13.08
C TYR A 508 21.94 6.77 -14.05
N VAL A 509 21.51 7.97 -13.65
CA VAL A 509 20.65 8.81 -14.48
C VAL A 509 21.45 9.52 -15.59
N HIS A 510 20.88 9.68 -16.77
CA HIS A 510 21.50 10.42 -17.88
C HIS A 510 21.82 11.87 -17.48
N LEU A 511 23.08 12.29 -17.68
CA LEU A 511 23.54 13.66 -17.50
C LEU A 511 23.19 14.51 -18.73
N ASN A 512 22.45 15.60 -18.52
CA ASN A 512 22.07 16.50 -19.61
C ASN A 512 23.28 17.29 -20.13
N ASP A 513 23.14 17.84 -21.34
CA ASP A 513 24.22 18.57 -22.02
C ASP A 513 24.69 19.82 -21.28
N ASP A 514 23.87 20.38 -20.39
CA ASP A 514 24.23 21.50 -19.52
C ASP A 514 25.27 21.13 -18.43
N GLY A 515 25.54 19.84 -18.23
CA GLY A 515 26.45 19.32 -17.21
C GLY A 515 26.01 19.56 -15.77
N MET A 516 24.81 20.10 -15.54
CA MET A 516 24.30 20.57 -14.25
C MET A 516 23.03 19.84 -13.82
N THR A 517 22.18 19.46 -14.78
CA THR A 517 20.93 18.73 -14.55
C THR A 517 21.01 17.30 -15.09
N VAL A 518 20.04 16.47 -14.70
CA VAL A 518 19.92 15.08 -15.13
C VAL A 518 18.50 14.79 -15.60
N ALA A 519 18.37 13.91 -16.59
CA ALA A 519 17.11 13.52 -17.22
C ALA A 519 16.24 12.70 -16.25
N THR A 520 15.48 13.42 -15.42
CA THR A 520 14.56 12.88 -14.41
C THR A 520 13.23 13.57 -14.53
N PHE A 521 12.17 12.92 -14.06
CA PHE A 521 10.88 13.55 -13.83
C PHE A 521 10.23 13.03 -12.55
N ASP A 522 9.44 13.87 -11.90
CA ASP A 522 8.53 13.49 -10.83
C ASP A 522 7.10 13.88 -11.25
N VAL A 523 6.14 12.96 -11.12
CA VAL A 523 4.71 13.28 -11.31
C VAL A 523 4.09 13.57 -9.96
N VAL A 524 3.63 14.80 -9.79
CA VAL A 524 3.03 15.33 -8.57
C VAL A 524 1.52 15.49 -8.79
N LEU A 525 0.72 14.84 -7.93
CA LEU A 525 -0.73 14.94 -7.98
C LEU A 525 -1.26 15.87 -6.89
N PRO A 526 -2.34 16.65 -7.17
CA PRO A 526 -3.05 17.40 -6.15
C PRO A 526 -3.43 16.54 -4.94
N LYS A 527 -3.43 17.14 -3.74
CA LYS A 527 -3.71 16.52 -2.43
C LYS A 527 -2.70 15.48 -1.94
N VAL A 528 -2.04 14.73 -2.83
CA VAL A 528 -1.18 13.60 -2.45
C VAL A 528 0.30 13.91 -2.56
N GLY A 529 0.72 14.73 -3.53
CA GLY A 529 2.13 15.01 -3.82
C GLY A 529 2.70 14.02 -4.83
N THR A 530 4.02 13.78 -4.77
CA THR A 530 4.71 12.91 -5.72
C THR A 530 4.22 11.46 -5.67
N VAL A 531 3.81 10.90 -6.81
CA VAL A 531 3.33 9.51 -6.96
C VAL A 531 4.22 8.66 -7.88
N ILE A 532 4.86 9.27 -8.88
CA ILE A 532 5.78 8.62 -9.81
C ILE A 532 7.10 9.38 -9.80
N ARG A 533 8.21 8.64 -9.81
CA ARG A 533 9.56 9.18 -10.03
C ARG A 533 10.20 8.41 -11.17
N GLY A 534 10.69 9.09 -12.20
CA GLY A 534 11.26 8.46 -13.38
C GLY A 534 12.52 9.13 -13.87
N SER A 535 13.20 8.43 -14.77
CA SER A 535 14.47 8.87 -15.34
C SER A 535 14.82 8.12 -16.61
N GLN A 536 15.61 8.76 -17.45
CA GLN A 536 16.41 8.12 -18.48
C GLN A 536 17.73 7.62 -17.87
N SER A 537 18.14 6.40 -18.20
CA SER A 537 19.41 5.84 -17.71
C SER A 537 20.59 6.32 -18.56
N GLU A 538 21.75 6.47 -17.93
CA GLU A 538 22.99 6.92 -18.58
C GLU A 538 23.59 5.79 -19.40
N GLU A 539 23.40 5.83 -20.71
CA GLU A 539 23.84 4.83 -21.67
C GLU A 539 25.32 4.96 -22.06
N ARG A 540 25.95 6.11 -21.78
CA ARG A 540 27.35 6.38 -22.14
C ARG A 540 28.28 5.86 -21.06
N PHE A 541 29.01 4.78 -21.35
CA PHE A 541 29.92 4.11 -20.42
C PHE A 541 30.86 5.07 -19.67
N ASN A 542 31.52 5.97 -20.41
CA ASN A 542 32.50 6.89 -19.81
C ASN A 542 31.85 7.85 -18.81
N VAL A 543 30.66 8.38 -19.13
CA VAL A 543 29.94 9.31 -18.26
C VAL A 543 29.48 8.58 -17.00
N LEU A 544 28.86 7.41 -17.14
CA LEU A 544 28.42 6.59 -16.00
C LEU A 544 29.61 6.21 -15.09
N SER A 545 30.69 5.71 -15.68
CA SER A 545 31.91 5.33 -14.97
C SER A 545 32.51 6.50 -14.18
N SER A 546 32.60 7.69 -14.79
CA SER A 546 33.09 8.89 -14.11
C SER A 546 32.15 9.34 -12.99
N ARG A 547 30.82 9.25 -13.17
CA ARG A 547 29.85 9.56 -12.10
C ARG A 547 30.02 8.61 -10.91
N MET A 548 30.24 7.32 -11.16
CA MET A 548 30.48 6.33 -10.12
C MET A 548 31.77 6.61 -9.33
N GLU A 549 32.85 6.98 -10.02
CA GLU A 549 34.12 7.36 -9.37
C GLU A 549 33.97 8.57 -8.46
N VAL A 550 33.31 9.64 -8.97
CA VAL A 550 33.07 10.88 -8.21
C VAL A 550 32.25 10.62 -6.94
N LEU A 551 31.33 9.65 -6.98
CA LEU A 551 30.49 9.27 -5.84
C LEU A 551 31.12 8.19 -4.94
N GLY A 552 32.32 7.71 -5.26
CA GLY A 552 33.02 6.70 -4.46
C GLY A 552 32.38 5.31 -4.49
N LEU A 553 31.64 4.99 -5.56
CA LEU A 553 31.01 3.68 -5.72
C LEU A 553 32.05 2.62 -6.10
N GLN A 554 31.96 1.44 -5.47
CA GLN A 554 32.85 0.31 -5.78
C GLN A 554 32.45 -0.33 -7.12
N LYS A 555 33.18 -0.01 -8.20
CA LYS A 555 32.87 -0.48 -9.56
C LYS A 555 32.63 -1.99 -9.66
N GLN A 556 33.41 -2.79 -8.93
CA GLN A 556 33.28 -4.26 -8.95
C GLN A 556 31.88 -4.74 -8.57
N GLN A 557 31.14 -3.99 -7.74
CA GLN A 557 29.77 -4.34 -7.34
C GLN A 557 28.74 -4.11 -8.46
N TYR A 558 29.07 -3.26 -9.43
CA TYR A 558 28.21 -2.83 -10.53
C TYR A 558 28.76 -3.25 -11.90
N GLU A 559 29.74 -4.16 -11.94
CA GLU A 559 30.39 -4.57 -13.19
C GLU A 559 29.37 -5.10 -14.20
N TRP A 560 28.41 -5.91 -13.72
CA TRP A 560 27.29 -6.42 -14.51
C TRP A 560 26.39 -5.30 -15.07
N TYR A 561 26.26 -4.17 -14.37
CA TYR A 561 25.46 -3.03 -14.80
C TYR A 561 26.23 -2.16 -15.81
N LEU A 562 27.55 -2.08 -15.66
CA LEU A 562 28.46 -1.47 -16.63
C LEU A 562 28.52 -2.27 -17.93
N ASP A 563 28.41 -3.59 -17.87
CA ASP A 563 28.36 -4.47 -19.06
C ASP A 563 27.18 -4.14 -19.98
N LEU A 564 26.05 -3.67 -19.43
CA LEU A 564 24.92 -3.18 -20.22
C LEU A 564 25.31 -2.03 -21.16
N ARG A 565 26.35 -1.26 -20.82
CA ARG A 565 26.88 -0.16 -21.65
C ARG A 565 28.00 -0.60 -22.60
N ARG A 566 28.60 -1.76 -22.36
CA ARG A 566 29.68 -2.29 -23.20
C ARG A 566 29.17 -3.16 -24.34
N HIS A 567 28.04 -3.84 -24.13
CA HIS A 567 27.52 -4.85 -25.05
C HIS A 567 26.16 -4.45 -25.61
N GLY A 568 26.17 -3.59 -26.63
CA GLY A 568 24.95 -3.16 -27.32
C GLY A 568 24.11 -2.17 -26.50
N SER A 569 24.75 -1.10 -26.02
CA SER A 569 24.07 -0.04 -25.24
C SER A 569 22.96 0.62 -26.05
N VAL A 570 21.82 0.86 -25.41
CA VAL A 570 20.68 1.58 -25.95
C VAL A 570 20.20 2.59 -24.92
N LYS A 571 19.49 3.64 -25.36
CA LYS A 571 18.77 4.50 -24.43
C LYS A 571 17.65 3.69 -23.78
N THR A 572 17.56 3.78 -22.46
CA THR A 572 16.43 3.24 -21.70
C THR A 572 15.88 4.32 -20.80
N SER A 573 14.57 4.30 -20.61
CA SER A 573 13.89 5.17 -19.66
C SER A 573 12.83 4.39 -18.93
N GLY A 574 12.50 4.86 -17.74
CA GLY A 574 11.61 4.15 -16.86
C GLY A 574 11.19 4.98 -15.67
N PHE A 575 10.32 4.41 -14.84
CA PHE A 575 9.80 5.07 -13.66
C PHE A 575 9.36 4.08 -12.60
N SER A 576 9.30 4.58 -11.38
CA SER A 576 8.78 3.88 -10.20
C SER A 576 7.52 4.60 -9.73
N LEU A 577 6.40 3.88 -9.69
CA LEU A 577 5.14 4.30 -9.08
C LEU A 577 5.05 3.75 -7.66
N MET A 578 4.68 4.60 -6.71
CA MET A 578 4.29 4.18 -5.37
C MET A 578 2.79 3.88 -5.34
N LEU A 579 2.41 2.64 -5.02
CA LEU A 579 1.01 2.22 -5.05
C LEU A 579 0.18 2.89 -3.94
N GLU A 580 0.73 3.01 -2.73
CA GLU A 580 -0.01 3.56 -1.60
C GLU A 580 -0.44 5.02 -1.80
N PRO A 581 0.42 5.96 -2.27
CA PRO A 581 -0.01 7.29 -2.69
C PRO A 581 -1.11 7.28 -3.75
N LEU A 582 -1.07 6.37 -4.74
CA LEU A 582 -2.14 6.24 -5.74
C LEU A 582 -3.47 5.81 -5.09
N VAL A 583 -3.43 4.95 -4.08
CA VAL A 583 -4.63 4.55 -3.33
C VAL A 583 -5.14 5.72 -2.46
N LEU A 584 -4.26 6.53 -1.86
CA LEU A 584 -4.65 7.77 -1.18
C LEU A 584 -5.36 8.72 -2.15
N TYR A 585 -4.83 8.85 -3.37
CA TYR A 585 -5.41 9.69 -4.40
C TYR A 585 -6.85 9.26 -4.77
N ALA A 586 -7.05 7.96 -4.97
CA ALA A 586 -8.33 7.36 -5.33
C ALA A 586 -9.35 7.30 -4.17
N THR A 587 -8.90 7.38 -2.93
CA THR A 587 -9.77 7.27 -1.74
C THR A 587 -9.94 8.58 -0.97
N GLY A 588 -9.07 9.57 -1.20
CA GLY A 588 -9.05 10.82 -0.47
C GLY A 588 -8.59 10.71 0.99
N LEU A 589 -8.04 9.57 1.41
CA LEU A 589 -7.39 9.40 2.71
C LEU A 589 -6.06 10.16 2.77
N ASN A 590 -5.57 10.40 3.99
CA ASN A 590 -4.40 11.26 4.23
C ASN A 590 -3.19 10.51 4.83
N ASP A 591 -3.32 9.22 5.16
CA ASP A 591 -2.25 8.43 5.79
C ASP A 591 -2.10 7.08 5.09
N VAL A 592 -0.91 6.80 4.57
CA VAL A 592 -0.60 5.56 3.84
C VAL A 592 -0.83 4.30 4.69
N LYS A 593 -0.83 4.43 6.03
CA LYS A 593 -1.11 3.32 6.96
C LYS A 593 -2.57 2.82 6.88
N ASP A 594 -3.48 3.62 6.33
CA ASP A 594 -4.89 3.28 6.19
C ASP A 594 -5.22 2.62 4.84
N VAL A 595 -4.27 2.59 3.91
CA VAL A 595 -4.46 2.01 2.56
C VAL A 595 -3.73 0.69 2.35
N VAL A 596 -2.86 0.28 3.27
CA VAL A 596 -2.21 -1.04 3.28
C VAL A 596 -2.85 -1.96 4.31
N PRO A 597 -2.87 -3.30 4.12
CA PRO A 597 -3.48 -4.22 5.09
C PRO A 597 -2.81 -4.23 6.47
N PHE A 598 -1.48 -4.35 6.52
CA PHE A 598 -0.67 -4.42 7.74
C PHE A 598 0.52 -3.45 7.61
N PRO A 599 0.39 -2.18 8.01
CA PRO A 599 1.46 -1.20 7.81
C PRO A 599 2.73 -1.56 8.57
N ARG A 600 3.88 -1.20 7.99
CA ARG A 600 5.20 -1.21 8.66
C ARG A 600 5.73 0.22 8.71
N SER A 601 6.05 0.69 9.91
CA SER A 601 6.60 2.02 10.11
C SER A 601 7.65 2.01 11.21
N PHE A 602 8.37 3.12 11.36
CA PHE A 602 9.33 3.26 12.45
C PHE A 602 8.67 2.97 13.81
N GLY A 603 9.32 2.13 14.63
CA GLY A 603 8.82 1.69 15.93
C GLY A 603 7.63 0.71 15.91
N ARG A 604 7.07 0.36 14.74
CA ARG A 604 5.88 -0.52 14.63
C ARG A 604 6.03 -1.55 13.50
N ALA A 605 6.32 -2.79 13.90
CA ALA A 605 6.36 -3.96 13.02
C ALA A 605 5.27 -5.01 13.34
N ASN A 606 4.80 -5.04 14.59
CA ASN A 606 3.70 -5.88 15.04
C ASN A 606 2.42 -5.04 15.09
N ASN A 607 1.28 -5.66 14.78
CA ASN A 607 -0.04 -5.11 15.04
C ASN A 607 -0.62 -5.74 16.28
#